data_AF-A0A965PPJ2-F1
#
_entry.id   AF-A0A965PPJ2-F1
#
_cell.length_a   1.000
_cell.length_b   1.000
_cell.length_c   1.000
_cell.angle_alpha   90.00
_cell.angle_beta   90.00
_cell.angle_gamma   90.00
#
_symmetry.space_group_name_H-M   'P 1'
#
loop_
_entity.id
_entity.type
_entity.pdbx_description
1 polymer ?
#
loop_
_entity_poly.entity_id
_entity_poly.type
_entity_poly.pdbx_seq_one_letter_code
_entity_poly.pdbx_strand_id
1 'polypeptide(L)'
;MKPTLTPYQQTLKILDDLQKAFPTYNMGRHLATALYEYKDIWGMTDREMVYALSKYKAELMQDIPHLDGSEIDKIIKDGMNLDTILDNDQDFTD
;
A
#
# COMPACT_ATOMS: atom_id res chain seq x y z
N MET A 1 -16.93 10.91 14.90
CA MET A 1 -16.40 10.57 13.56
C MET A 1 -14.97 11.08 13.45
N LYS A 2 -14.03 10.28 12.96
CA LYS A 2 -12.69 10.80 12.63
C LYS A 2 -12.83 11.69 11.39
N PRO A 3 -12.21 12.88 11.34
CA PRO A 3 -12.29 13.74 10.17
C PRO A 3 -11.64 13.05 8.97
N THR A 4 -12.32 13.10 7.82
CA THR A 4 -11.75 12.65 6.55
C THR A 4 -10.64 13.61 6.14
N LEU A 5 -9.46 13.08 5.83
CA LEU A 5 -8.32 13.88 5.41
C LEU A 5 -8.59 14.53 4.05
N THR A 6 -8.19 15.79 3.88
CA THR A 6 -8.18 16.45 2.57
C THR A 6 -7.14 15.80 1.65
N PRO A 7 -7.25 15.94 0.31
CA PRO A 7 -6.24 15.41 -0.61
C PRO A 7 -4.81 15.88 -0.28
N TYR A 8 -4.63 17.16 0.05
CA TYR A 8 -3.34 17.68 0.53
C TYR A 8 -2.80 16.93 1.76
N GLN A 9 -3.66 16.69 2.76
CA GLN A 9 -3.27 15.94 3.96
C GLN A 9 -2.97 14.46 3.64
N GLN A 10 -3.66 13.87 2.68
CA GLN A 10 -3.39 12.53 2.19
C GLN A 10 -2.01 12.46 1.50
N THR A 11 -1.66 13.46 0.68
CA THR A 11 -0.32 13.58 0.09
C THR A 11 0.77 13.57 1.15
N LEU A 12 0.64 14.41 2.19
CA LEU A 12 1.62 14.44 3.29
C LEU A 12 1.71 13.09 4.01
N LYS A 13 0.58 12.43 4.23
CA LYS A 13 0.53 11.11 4.84
C LYS A 13 1.26 10.06 3.98
N ILE A 14 1.10 10.08 2.67
CA ILE A 14 1.77 9.15 1.76
C ILE A 14 3.28 9.38 1.76
N LEU A 15 3.73 10.64 1.76
CA LEU A 15 5.16 10.98 1.85
C LEU A 15 5.78 10.53 3.18
N ASP A 16 5.06 10.69 4.30
CA ASP A 16 5.48 10.17 5.61
C ASP A 16 5.58 8.64 5.61
N ASP A 17 4.59 7.94 5.05
CA ASP A 17 4.63 6.49 4.92
C ASP A 17 5.81 6.01 4.04
N LEU A 18 6.09 6.71 2.93
CA LEU A 18 7.22 6.41 2.04
C LEU A 18 8.56 6.57 2.74
N GLN A 19 8.76 7.69 3.46
CA GLN A 19 9.98 7.93 4.23
C GLN A 19 10.19 6.87 5.34
N LYS A 20 9.11 6.39 5.94
CA LYS A 20 9.17 5.31 6.96
C LYS A 20 9.54 3.96 6.36
N ALA A 21 8.95 3.61 5.21
CA ALA A 21 9.20 2.35 4.53
C ALA A 21 10.58 2.32 3.85
N PHE A 22 11.05 3.45 3.32
CA PHE A 22 12.28 3.56 2.53
C PHE A 22 13.16 4.73 3.02
N PRO A 23 13.71 4.66 4.25
CA PRO A 23 14.36 5.80 4.90
C PRO A 23 15.62 6.33 4.19
N THR A 24 16.23 5.53 3.33
CA THR A 24 17.40 5.93 2.52
C THR A 24 17.02 6.75 1.29
N TYR A 25 15.73 6.80 0.93
CA TYR A 25 15.24 7.57 -0.21
C TYR A 25 14.76 8.92 0.32
N ASN A 26 15.35 10.00 -0.17
CA ASN A 26 14.93 11.33 0.22
C ASN A 26 13.61 11.72 -0.50
N MET A 27 12.93 12.74 0.03
CA MET A 27 11.68 13.25 -0.54
C MET A 27 11.80 13.60 -2.03
N GLY A 28 12.92 14.18 -2.45
CA GLY A 28 13.17 14.54 -3.85
C GLY A 28 13.17 13.32 -4.78
N ARG A 29 13.76 12.20 -4.34
CA ARG A 29 13.76 10.93 -5.08
C ARG A 29 12.35 10.37 -5.20
N HIS A 30 11.57 10.36 -4.12
CA HIS A 30 10.18 9.91 -4.17
C HIS A 30 9.35 10.72 -5.16
N LEU A 31 9.44 12.06 -5.09
CA LEU A 31 8.70 12.95 -5.98
C LEU A 31 9.15 12.80 -7.44
N ALA A 32 10.47 12.77 -7.69
CA ALA A 32 11.01 12.66 -9.04
C ALA A 32 10.59 11.35 -9.73
N THR A 33 10.55 10.23 -8.99
CA THR A 33 10.10 8.96 -9.54
C THR A 33 8.59 8.92 -9.71
N ALA A 34 7.81 9.29 -8.68
CA ALA A 34 6.35 9.23 -8.73
C ALA A 34 5.75 10.13 -9.82
N LEU A 35 6.41 11.26 -10.10
CA LEU A 35 5.92 12.28 -11.03
C LEU A 35 6.60 12.24 -12.40
N TYR A 36 7.47 11.25 -12.68
CA TYR A 36 8.24 11.18 -13.93
C TYR A 36 7.38 11.20 -15.20
N GLU A 37 6.21 10.57 -15.16
CA GLU A 37 5.27 10.50 -16.30
C GLU A 37 4.44 11.79 -16.48
N TYR A 38 4.49 12.71 -15.51
CA TYR A 38 3.69 13.93 -15.49
C TYR A 38 4.47 15.11 -16.07
N LYS A 39 4.00 15.63 -17.21
CA LYS A 39 4.67 16.71 -17.95
C LYS A 39 4.54 18.09 -17.31
N ASP A 40 3.43 18.35 -16.64
CA ASP A 40 3.14 19.63 -15.98
C ASP A 40 2.70 19.39 -14.54
N ILE A 41 3.68 19.41 -13.62
CA ILE A 41 3.43 19.26 -12.19
C ILE A 41 2.77 20.52 -11.60
N TRP A 42 3.00 21.70 -12.22
CA TRP A 42 2.45 22.95 -11.72
C TRP A 42 0.92 23.00 -11.86
N GLY A 43 0.38 22.39 -12.91
CA GLY A 43 -1.06 22.24 -13.14
C GLY A 43 -1.75 21.07 -12.41
N MET A 44 -1.01 20.22 -11.68
CA MET A 44 -1.60 19.05 -11.03
C MET A 44 -2.49 19.44 -9.84
N THR A 45 -3.65 18.80 -9.77
CA THR A 45 -4.51 18.85 -8.59
C THR A 45 -3.96 17.98 -7.46
N ASP A 46 -4.29 18.30 -6.21
CA ASP A 46 -3.93 17.47 -5.06
C ASP A 46 -4.42 16.02 -5.19
N ARG A 47 -5.54 15.78 -5.88
CA ARG A 47 -6.06 14.42 -6.10
C ARG A 47 -5.17 13.63 -7.06
N GLU A 48 -4.67 14.25 -8.12
CA GLU A 48 -3.72 13.63 -9.04
C GLU A 48 -2.38 13.36 -8.34
N MET A 49 -1.95 14.28 -7.46
CA MET A 49 -0.77 14.07 -6.61
C MET A 49 -0.93 12.85 -5.69
N VAL A 50 -2.09 12.72 -5.02
CA VAL A 50 -2.42 11.54 -4.21
C VAL A 50 -2.38 10.27 -5.04
N TYR A 51 -2.96 10.30 -6.24
CA TYR A 51 -2.98 9.14 -7.14
C TYR A 51 -1.56 8.72 -7.56
N ALA A 52 -0.76 9.66 -8.06
CA ALA A 52 0.60 9.40 -8.52
C ALA A 52 1.49 8.80 -7.41
N LEU A 53 1.46 9.40 -6.22
CA LEU A 53 2.22 8.91 -5.07
C LEU A 53 1.72 7.57 -4.54
N SER A 54 0.41 7.31 -4.59
CA SER A 54 -0.17 6.03 -4.18
C SER A 54 0.23 4.91 -5.14
N LYS A 55 0.18 5.17 -6.45
CA LYS A 55 0.64 4.24 -7.50
C LYS A 55 2.12 3.89 -7.27
N TYR A 56 2.97 4.90 -7.15
CA TYR A 56 4.40 4.73 -6.89
C TYR A 56 4.69 3.94 -5.60
N LYS A 57 3.98 4.24 -4.50
CA LYS A 57 4.13 3.51 -3.24
C LYS A 57 3.77 2.03 -3.42
N ALA A 58 2.71 1.71 -4.15
CA ALA A 58 2.31 0.33 -4.42
C ALA A 58 3.37 -0.41 -5.25
N GLU A 59 3.87 0.21 -6.33
CA GLU A 59 4.93 -0.34 -7.17
C GLU A 59 6.20 -0.63 -6.37
N LEU A 60 6.64 0.32 -5.53
CA LEU A 60 7.79 0.12 -4.66
C LEU A 60 7.62 -1.02 -3.67
N MET A 61 6.42 -1.20 -3.12
CA MET A 61 6.13 -2.26 -2.15
C MET A 61 6.07 -3.65 -2.80
N GLN A 62 5.63 -3.73 -4.06
CA GLN A 62 5.65 -4.96 -4.85
C GLN A 62 7.06 -5.39 -5.27
N ASP A 63 7.95 -4.42 -5.50
CA ASP A 63 9.34 -4.66 -5.90
C ASP A 63 10.25 -5.05 -4.72
N ILE A 64 9.75 -5.03 -3.48
CA ILE A 64 10.48 -5.59 -2.35
C ILE A 64 10.39 -7.12 -2.47
N PRO A 65 11.52 -7.85 -2.59
CA PRO A 65 11.49 -9.29 -2.40
C PRO A 65 10.88 -9.55 -1.02
N HIS A 66 9.69 -10.16 -0.98
CA HIS A 66 9.10 -10.69 0.26
C HIS A 66 9.99 -11.84 0.74
N LEU A 67 11.17 -11.49 1.28
CA LEU A 67 12.13 -12.40 1.88
C LEU A 67 11.72 -12.61 3.33
N ASP A 68 10.51 -13.09 3.55
CA ASP A 68 10.13 -13.63 4.82
C ASP A 68 9.46 -14.97 4.59
N GLY A 69 10.25 -16.04 4.77
CA GLY A 69 9.71 -17.40 4.80
C GLY A 69 8.56 -17.57 5.79
N SER A 70 8.38 -16.62 6.73
CA SER A 70 7.25 -16.53 7.63
C SER A 70 5.90 -16.22 6.97
N GLU A 71 5.83 -15.46 5.87
CA GLU A 71 4.56 -15.23 5.15
C GLU A 71 4.15 -16.48 4.38
N ILE A 72 5.11 -17.17 3.76
CA ILE A 72 4.88 -18.45 3.08
C ILE A 72 4.40 -19.50 4.10
N ASP A 73 5.06 -19.59 5.26
CA ASP A 73 4.66 -20.52 6.34
C ASP A 73 3.26 -20.20 6.88
N LYS A 74 2.88 -18.92 6.95
CA LYS A 74 1.51 -18.50 7.32
C LYS A 74 0.49 -18.91 6.26
N ILE A 75 0.78 -18.69 4.97
CA ILE A 75 -0.10 -19.10 3.86
C ILE A 75 -0.28 -20.62 3.85
N ILE A 76 0.79 -21.40 4.06
CA ILE A 76 0.73 -22.86 4.16
C ILE A 76 -0.12 -23.29 5.36
N LYS A 77 0.09 -22.66 6.52
CA LYS A 77 -0.66 -22.96 7.75
C LYS A 77 -2.13 -22.58 7.65
N ASP A 78 -2.45 -21.47 7.00
CA ASP A 78 -3.83 -21.06 6.75
C ASP A 78 -4.49 -21.97 5.71
N GLY A 79 -3.75 -22.42 4.70
CA GLY A 79 -4.18 -23.43 3.74
C GLY A 79 -4.51 -24.78 4.38
N MET A 80 -3.74 -25.20 5.39
CA MET A 80 -3.99 -26.43 6.15
C MET A 80 -5.19 -26.34 7.12
N ASN A 81 -5.61 -25.14 7.51
CA ASN A 81 -6.78 -24.94 8.38
C ASN A 81 -8.08 -24.68 7.60
N LEU A 82 -8.03 -24.60 6.27
CA LEU A 82 -9.23 -24.43 5.43
C LEU A 82 -10.22 -25.59 5.60
N ASP A 83 -9.72 -26.82 5.74
CA ASP A 83 -10.56 -28.01 5.96
C ASP A 83 -11.36 -27.89 7.26
N THR A 84 -10.77 -27.29 8.30
CA THR A 84 -11.46 -27.07 9.60
C THR A 84 -12.47 -25.94 9.54
N ILE A 85 -12.28 -24.93 8.68
CA ILE A 85 -13.22 -23.82 8.50
C ILE A 85 -14.43 -24.27 7.69
N LEU A 86 -14.24 -25.11 6.67
CA LEU A 86 -15.33 -25.64 5.84
C LEU A 86 -16.22 -26.65 6.58
N ASP A 87 -15.69 -27.36 7.58
CA ASP A 87 -16.47 -28.29 8.41
C ASP A 87 -17.37 -27.58 9.46
N ASN A 88 -17.09 -26.32 9.81
CA ASN A 88 -17.88 -25.57 10.81
C ASN A 88 -19.11 -24.85 10.22
N ASP A 89 -19.30 -24.84 8.90
CA ASP A 89 -20.45 -24.20 8.24
C ASP A 89 -21.62 -25.19 7.97
N GLN A 90 -21.58 -26.43 8.48
CA GLN A 90 -22.65 -27.43 8.32
C GLN A 90 -23.71 -27.47 9.45
N ASP A 91 -23.60 -26.64 10.50
CA ASP A 91 -24.52 -26.65 11.65
C ASP A 91 -25.50 -25.46 11.70
N PHE A 92 -25.97 -24.99 10.53
CA PHE A 92 -27.14 -24.10 10.44
C PHE A 92 -28.11 -24.55 9.34
N THR A 93 -28.83 -25.65 9.58
CA THR A 93 -30.08 -25.97 8.87
C THR A 93 -31.12 -26.50 9.86
N ASP A 94 -32.19 -25.70 9.98
CA ASP A 94 -33.56 -25.90 10.53
C ASP A 94 -33.80 -26.77 11.78
#